data_AF-A0A3D8PP46-F1
#
_entry.id   AF-A0A3D8PP46-F1
#
_cell.length_a   1.000
_cell.length_b   1.000
_cell.length_c   1.000
_cell.angle_alpha   90.00
_cell.angle_beta   90.00
_cell.angle_gamma   90.00
#
_symmetry.space_group_name_H-M   'P 1'
#
loop_
_entity.id
_entity.type
_entity.pdbx_description
1 polymer ?
#
loop_
_entity_poly.entity_id
_entity_poly.type
_entity_poly.pdbx_seq_one_letter_code
_entity_poly.pdbx_strand_id
1 'polypeptide(L)'
;MYGNQPLPENLQLDKLSFLFSGKLLLRKEIPLQDDYFQQLLEAKLFIPVKSIIKKNFSHLCMRCGNQKSSLFAPIPCYQCKKTHLYCRKCIEMGRILECEPLFEWNGPKAPWIQHETPSTWEGELTVAQQKAATRMVQAIMNQEDELLTWAV
;
A
#
# COMPACT_ATOMS: atom_id res chain seq x y z
N MET A 1 -30.46 -11.00 -3.94
CA MET A 1 -31.19 -9.73 -3.77
C MET A 1 -31.04 -9.28 -2.32
N TYR A 2 -29.93 -8.64 -1.99
CA TYR A 2 -29.77 -7.88 -0.73
C TYR A 2 -29.41 -6.46 -1.17
N GLY A 3 -30.47 -5.69 -1.42
CA GLY A 3 -30.37 -4.30 -1.84
C GLY A 3 -30.13 -3.41 -0.63
N ASN A 4 -29.24 -2.44 -0.80
CA ASN A 4 -29.21 -1.16 -0.10
C ASN A 4 -29.63 -1.20 1.36
N GLN A 5 -28.87 -1.88 2.22
CA GLN A 5 -28.95 -1.63 3.64
C GLN A 5 -28.40 -0.21 3.90
N PRO A 6 -29.16 0.68 4.54
CA PRO A 6 -28.67 2.01 4.87
C PRO A 6 -27.45 1.90 5.79
N LEU A 7 -26.43 2.71 5.50
CA LEU A 7 -25.24 2.82 6.33
C LEU A 7 -25.65 3.22 7.76
N PRO A 8 -24.96 2.73 8.81
CA PRO A 8 -25.22 3.16 10.18
C PRO A 8 -25.17 4.68 10.32
N GLU A 9 -26.14 5.26 11.01
CA GLU A 9 -26.30 6.73 11.16
C GLU A 9 -25.12 7.40 11.88
N ASN A 10 -24.28 6.61 12.57
CA ASN A 10 -23.08 7.03 13.28
C ASN A 10 -21.77 6.83 12.50
N LEU A 11 -21.84 6.58 11.19
CA LEU A 11 -20.66 6.32 10.36
C LEU A 11 -19.84 7.59 10.18
N GLN A 12 -18.75 7.74 10.95
CA GLN A 12 -17.77 8.82 10.79
C GLN A 12 -16.92 8.59 9.53
N LEU A 13 -17.55 8.67 8.35
CA LEU A 13 -16.93 8.41 7.06
C LEU A 13 -15.69 9.27 6.80
N ASP A 14 -15.68 10.51 7.29
CA ASP A 14 -14.51 11.40 7.19
C ASP A 14 -13.31 10.86 7.96
N LYS A 15 -13.54 10.33 9.16
CA LYS A 15 -12.47 9.72 9.96
C LYS A 15 -11.96 8.44 9.29
N LEU A 16 -12.86 7.61 8.78
CA LEU A 16 -12.50 6.38 8.07
C LEU A 16 -11.72 6.68 6.78
N SER A 17 -12.14 7.70 6.03
CA SER A 17 -11.46 8.10 4.81
C SER A 17 -10.02 8.56 5.11
N PHE A 18 -9.80 9.36 6.16
CA PHE A 18 -8.45 9.74 6.61
C PHE A 18 -7.59 8.53 7.01
N LEU A 19 -8.18 7.54 7.68
CA LEU A 19 -7.45 6.37 8.16
C LEU A 19 -7.05 5.39 7.05
N PHE A 20 -7.88 5.24 6.00
CA PHE A 20 -7.76 4.14 5.05
C PHE A 20 -7.54 4.56 3.59
N SER A 21 -7.79 5.83 3.22
CA SER A 21 -7.54 6.31 1.85
C SER A 21 -6.09 6.11 1.44
N GLY A 22 -5.89 5.58 0.23
CA GLY A 22 -4.56 5.34 -0.33
C GLY A 22 -3.80 4.15 0.28
N LYS A 23 -4.41 3.39 1.18
CA LYS A 23 -3.81 2.20 1.80
C LYS A 23 -4.34 0.92 1.16
N LEU A 24 -3.49 -0.11 1.17
CA LEU A 24 -3.84 -1.47 0.78
C LEU A 24 -3.45 -2.40 1.93
N LEU A 25 -4.45 -2.86 2.69
CA LEU A 25 -4.28 -3.43 4.03
C LEU A 25 -4.78 -4.86 4.13
N LEU A 26 -4.12 -5.68 4.95
CA LEU A 26 -4.64 -6.97 5.40
C LEU A 26 -5.78 -6.76 6.41
N ARG A 27 -6.69 -7.73 6.54
CA ARG A 27 -7.77 -7.68 7.54
C ARG A 27 -7.25 -7.34 8.96
N LYS A 28 -6.14 -7.96 9.36
CA LYS A 28 -5.50 -7.77 10.68
C LYS A 28 -4.88 -6.38 10.90
N GLU A 29 -4.67 -5.61 9.83
CA GLU A 29 -4.12 -4.25 9.89
C GLU A 29 -5.23 -3.19 10.00
N ILE A 30 -6.50 -3.61 9.91
CA ILE A 30 -7.68 -2.74 10.00
C ILE A 30 -8.23 -2.84 11.43
N PRO A 31 -8.06 -1.79 12.26
CA PRO A 31 -8.45 -1.80 13.68
C PRO A 31 -9.95 -1.53 13.85
N LEU A 32 -10.78 -2.26 13.11
CA LEU A 32 -12.24 -2.24 13.20
C LEU A 32 -12.73 -3.58 13.72
N GLN A 33 -13.83 -3.55 14.49
CA GLN A 33 -14.56 -4.75 14.88
C GLN A 33 -15.08 -5.48 13.64
N ASP A 34 -15.18 -6.82 13.71
CA ASP A 34 -15.55 -7.64 12.56
C ASP A 34 -16.92 -7.29 11.99
N ASP A 35 -17.95 -7.13 12.84
CA ASP A 35 -19.31 -6.78 12.38
C ASP A 35 -19.33 -5.44 11.64
N TYR A 36 -18.59 -4.46 12.14
CA TYR A 36 -18.49 -3.14 11.52
C TYR A 36 -17.72 -3.19 10.19
N PHE A 37 -16.64 -3.96 10.14
CA PHE A 37 -15.90 -4.19 8.91
C PHE A 37 -16.75 -4.90 7.85
N GLN A 38 -17.57 -5.87 8.24
CA GLN A 38 -18.50 -6.55 7.32
C GLN A 38 -19.55 -5.59 6.76
N GLN A 39 -20.15 -4.73 7.59
CA GLN A 39 -21.08 -3.70 7.11
C GLN A 39 -20.44 -2.78 6.06
N LEU A 40 -19.18 -2.38 6.27
CA LEU A 40 -18.43 -1.56 5.31
C LEU A 40 -18.12 -2.31 4.01
N LEU A 41 -17.85 -3.62 4.07
CA LEU A 41 -17.67 -4.46 2.89
C LEU A 41 -18.98 -4.62 2.10
N GLU A 42 -20.09 -4.91 2.78
CA GLU A 42 -21.42 -5.05 2.17
C GLU A 42 -21.85 -3.75 1.48
N ALA A 43 -21.56 -2.61 2.10
CA ALA A 43 -21.79 -1.29 1.54
C ALA A 43 -20.75 -0.88 0.48
N LYS A 44 -19.77 -1.74 0.13
CA LYS A 44 -18.71 -1.49 -0.85
C LYS A 44 -17.82 -0.28 -0.53
N LEU A 45 -17.69 0.07 0.74
CA LEU A 45 -16.76 1.09 1.23
C LEU A 45 -15.35 0.53 1.42
N PHE A 46 -15.23 -0.78 1.62
CA PHE A 46 -14.00 -1.53 1.38
C PHE A 46 -14.17 -2.44 0.17
N ILE A 47 -13.11 -2.56 -0.64
CA ILE A 47 -13.05 -3.51 -1.76
C ILE A 47 -11.94 -4.53 -1.49
N PRO A 48 -12.24 -5.84 -1.57
CA PRO A 48 -11.22 -6.87 -1.50
C PRO A 48 -10.43 -6.95 -2.82
N VAL A 49 -9.11 -6.99 -2.72
CA VAL A 49 -8.15 -7.12 -3.83
C VAL A 49 -7.30 -8.36 -3.60
N LYS A 50 -7.02 -9.12 -4.67
CA LYS A 50 -6.10 -10.27 -4.57
C LYS A 50 -4.71 -9.78 -4.17
N SER A 51 -4.09 -10.44 -3.20
CA SER A 51 -2.75 -10.06 -2.73
C SER A 51 -1.64 -10.41 -3.74
N ILE A 52 -1.78 -11.52 -4.45
CA ILE A 52 -0.83 -12.01 -5.46
C ILE A 52 -1.60 -12.40 -6.73
N ILE A 53 -1.16 -11.84 -7.86
CA ILE A 53 -1.70 -12.17 -9.19
C ILE A 53 -0.71 -13.10 -9.90
N LYS A 54 -1.21 -14.23 -10.40
CA LYS A 54 -0.49 -15.14 -11.30
C LYS A 54 -0.60 -14.61 -12.74
N LYS A 55 0.54 -14.32 -13.36
CA LYS A 55 0.69 -14.09 -14.81
C LYS A 55 1.29 -15.36 -15.43
N ASN A 56 1.29 -15.46 -16.76
CA ASN A 56 1.71 -16.67 -17.47
C ASN A 56 3.09 -17.23 -17.03
N PHE A 57 4.06 -16.35 -16.73
CA PHE A 57 5.42 -16.75 -16.35
C PHE A 57 5.93 -16.07 -15.07
N SER A 58 5.09 -15.31 -14.37
CA SER A 58 5.52 -14.53 -13.21
C SER A 58 4.38 -14.33 -12.22
N HIS A 59 4.76 -13.89 -11.02
CA HIS A 59 3.83 -13.51 -9.98
C HIS A 59 3.98 -12.01 -9.74
N LEU A 60 2.87 -11.31 -9.51
CA LEU A 60 2.85 -9.91 -9.11
C LEU A 60 2.28 -9.79 -7.70
N CYS A 61 3.08 -9.26 -6.78
CA CYS A 61 2.61 -8.85 -5.46
C CYS A 61 1.87 -7.51 -5.60
N MET A 62 0.59 -7.49 -5.25
CA MET A 62 -0.24 -6.28 -5.35
C MET A 62 0.06 -5.24 -4.27
N ARG A 63 0.73 -5.64 -3.18
CA ARG A 63 1.13 -4.72 -2.10
C ARG A 63 2.39 -3.92 -2.43
N CYS A 64 3.47 -4.60 -2.82
CA CYS A 64 4.79 -3.98 -2.99
C CYS A 64 5.32 -3.99 -4.43
N GLY A 65 4.52 -4.46 -5.39
CA GLY A 65 4.89 -4.53 -6.80
C GLY A 65 5.98 -5.55 -7.15
N ASN A 66 6.35 -6.45 -6.23
CA ASN A 66 7.40 -7.44 -6.52
C ASN A 66 6.97 -8.35 -7.68
N GLN A 67 7.85 -8.48 -8.67
CA GLN A 67 7.72 -9.42 -9.78
C GLN A 67 8.86 -10.44 -9.85
N LYS A 68 9.89 -10.30 -8.99
CA LYS A 68 11.04 -11.20 -8.98
C LYS A 68 10.61 -12.55 -8.40
N SER A 69 10.60 -13.60 -9.23
CA SER A 69 10.19 -14.96 -8.82
C SER A 69 10.97 -15.48 -7.62
N SER A 70 12.26 -15.16 -7.52
CA SER A 70 13.05 -15.54 -6.35
C SER A 70 12.50 -14.93 -5.05
N LEU A 71 11.85 -13.77 -5.07
CA LEU A 71 11.27 -13.14 -3.87
C LEU A 71 9.85 -13.64 -3.54
N PHE A 72 9.42 -14.73 -4.15
CA PHE A 72 8.25 -15.50 -3.72
C PHE A 72 8.69 -16.86 -3.19
N ALA A 73 7.96 -17.39 -2.20
CA ALA A 73 8.21 -18.72 -1.67
C ALA A 73 6.89 -19.39 -1.25
N PRO A 74 6.80 -20.72 -1.29
CA PRO A 74 5.67 -21.47 -0.73
C PRO A 74 5.73 -21.47 0.80
N ILE A 75 4.56 -21.48 1.45
CA ILE A 75 4.43 -21.63 2.90
C ILE A 75 3.11 -22.36 3.24
N PRO A 76 3.10 -23.29 4.21
CA PRO A 76 1.87 -23.88 4.70
C PRO A 76 1.03 -22.82 5.43
N CYS A 77 -0.21 -22.65 5.02
CA CYS A 77 -1.12 -21.68 5.62
C CYS A 77 -1.93 -22.32 6.74
N TYR A 78 -1.92 -21.68 7.91
CA TYR A 78 -2.68 -22.15 9.07
C TYR A 78 -4.19 -22.02 8.90
N GLN A 79 -4.67 -21.02 8.16
CA GLN A 79 -6.10 -20.74 8.00
C GLN A 79 -6.79 -21.74 7.07
N CYS A 80 -6.26 -21.93 5.86
CA CYS A 80 -6.88 -22.78 4.85
C CYS A 80 -6.30 -24.21 4.77
N LYS A 81 -5.24 -24.50 5.55
CA LYS A 81 -4.53 -25.80 5.58
C LYS A 81 -3.92 -26.23 4.24
N LYS A 82 -3.62 -25.27 3.35
CA LYS A 82 -2.96 -25.49 2.05
C LYS A 82 -1.64 -24.72 1.97
N THR A 83 -0.78 -25.12 1.05
CA THR A 83 0.44 -24.37 0.73
C THR A 83 0.12 -23.21 -0.21
N HIS A 84 0.54 -22.00 0.15
CA HIS A 84 0.34 -20.79 -0.63
C HIS A 84 1.67 -20.09 -0.93
N LEU A 85 1.69 -19.28 -1.98
CA LEU A 85 2.78 -18.34 -2.19
C LEU A 85 2.66 -17.16 -1.23
N TYR A 86 3.80 -16.70 -0.73
CA TYR A 86 3.92 -15.42 -0.02
C TYR A 86 5.02 -14.57 -0.63
N CYS A 87 4.91 -13.25 -0.48
CA CYS A 87 5.94 -12.32 -0.94
C CYS A 87 6.97 -12.07 0.17
N ARG A 88 8.24 -12.41 -0.08
CA ARG A 88 9.34 -12.21 0.87
C ARG A 88 9.67 -10.72 1.11
N LYS A 89 9.36 -9.86 0.14
CA LYS A 89 9.53 -8.40 0.25
C LYS A 89 8.51 -7.73 1.19
N CYS A 90 7.44 -8.43 1.57
CA CYS A 90 6.40 -7.89 2.45
C CYS A 90 6.53 -8.35 3.91
N ILE A 91 7.55 -9.14 4.29
CA ILE A 91 7.62 -9.73 5.64
C ILE A 91 7.56 -8.66 6.73
N GLU A 92 8.40 -7.64 6.65
CA GLU A 92 8.49 -6.55 7.64
C GLU A 92 7.23 -5.68 7.68
N MET A 93 6.58 -5.48 6.53
CA MET A 93 5.34 -4.70 6.43
C MET A 93 4.09 -5.49 6.82
N GLY A 94 4.22 -6.79 7.09
CA GLY A 94 3.11 -7.73 7.22
C GLY A 94 3.08 -8.70 6.04
N ARG A 95 3.59 -9.92 6.28
CA ARG A 95 3.59 -11.02 5.31
C ARG A 95 2.22 -11.18 4.67
N ILE A 96 2.18 -11.08 3.34
CA ILE A 96 0.99 -11.33 2.54
C ILE A 96 1.01 -12.76 2.00
N LEU A 97 -0.15 -13.42 2.03
CA LEU A 97 -0.35 -14.75 1.48
C LEU A 97 -1.31 -14.67 0.29
N GLU A 98 -1.10 -15.52 -0.73
CA GLU A 98 -1.99 -15.61 -1.90
C GLU A 98 -3.47 -15.83 -1.52
N CYS A 99 -3.73 -16.55 -0.43
CA CYS A 99 -5.09 -16.84 0.05
C CYS A 99 -5.73 -15.72 0.86
N GLU A 100 -4.97 -14.70 1.25
CA GLU A 100 -5.49 -13.56 2.02
C GLU A 100 -5.74 -12.38 1.08
N PRO A 101 -6.94 -11.79 1.10
CA PRO A 101 -7.19 -10.55 0.38
C PRO A 101 -6.51 -9.37 1.08
N LEU A 102 -6.18 -8.37 0.27
CA LEU A 102 -5.95 -7.02 0.73
C LEU A 102 -7.25 -6.23 0.59
N PHE A 103 -7.38 -5.13 1.31
CA PHE A 103 -8.54 -4.26 1.28
C PHE A 103 -8.12 -2.83 0.99
N GLU A 104 -8.82 -2.21 0.05
CA GLU A 104 -8.69 -0.80 -0.30
C GLU A 104 -9.97 -0.04 0.07
N TRP A 105 -9.81 1.21 0.49
CA TRP A 105 -10.93 2.10 0.78
C TRP A 105 -11.54 2.62 -0.52
N ASN A 106 -12.85 2.46 -0.66
CA ASN A 106 -13.67 2.91 -1.79
C ASN A 106 -14.81 3.86 -1.35
N GLY A 107 -14.77 4.33 -0.10
CA GLY A 107 -15.71 5.34 0.37
C GLY A 107 -15.35 6.76 -0.07
N PRO A 108 -15.92 7.78 0.59
CA PRO A 108 -15.58 9.18 0.33
C PRO A 108 -14.07 9.41 0.37
N LYS A 109 -13.58 10.28 -0.52
CA LYS A 109 -12.17 10.66 -0.53
C LYS A 109 -11.85 11.40 0.76
N ALA A 110 -10.70 11.10 1.36
CA ALA A 110 -10.20 11.92 2.45
C ALA A 110 -10.01 13.36 1.98
N PRO A 111 -10.44 14.36 2.77
CA PRO A 111 -10.26 15.76 2.45
C PRO A 111 -8.82 16.18 2.78
N TRP A 112 -7.86 15.61 2.05
CA TRP A 112 -6.47 16.03 2.13
C TRP A 112 -6.34 17.46 1.65
N ILE A 113 -5.50 18.25 2.34
CA ILE A 113 -5.12 19.57 1.86
C ILE A 113 -4.38 19.38 0.53
N GLN A 114 -4.93 19.94 -0.54
CA GLN A 114 -4.24 20.00 -1.82
C GLN A 114 -3.34 21.23 -1.81
N HIS A 115 -2.04 21.01 -2.02
CA HIS A 115 -1.11 22.09 -2.29
C HIS A 115 -1.12 22.35 -3.79
N GLU A 116 -1.37 23.58 -4.22
CA GLU A 116 -1.41 23.94 -5.66
C GLU A 116 -0.04 23.77 -6.33
N THR A 117 1.02 24.04 -5.58
CA THR A 117 2.42 23.93 -6.03
C THR A 117 3.21 23.04 -5.06
N PRO A 118 2.98 21.72 -5.04
CA PRO A 118 3.76 20.83 -4.19
C PRO A 118 5.21 20.78 -4.69
N SER A 119 6.16 20.58 -3.78
CA SER A 119 7.60 20.50 -4.11
C SER A 119 8.21 21.77 -4.73
N THR A 120 7.57 22.93 -4.61
CA THR A 120 8.17 24.23 -4.95
C THR A 120 8.90 24.78 -3.73
N TRP A 121 10.18 24.45 -3.60
CA TRP A 121 11.06 25.10 -2.65
C TRP A 121 11.81 26.22 -3.39
N GLU A 122 11.68 27.46 -2.89
CA GLU A 122 12.27 28.67 -3.50
C GLU A 122 13.52 29.17 -2.75
N GLY A 123 14.14 28.32 -1.93
CA GLY A 123 15.38 28.70 -1.23
C GLY A 123 16.62 28.60 -2.11
N GLU A 124 17.74 29.11 -1.59
CA GLU A 124 19.06 28.90 -2.18
C GLU A 124 19.77 27.75 -1.46
N LEU A 125 20.27 26.78 -2.22
CA LEU A 125 21.06 25.70 -1.65
C LEU A 125 22.38 26.26 -1.14
N THR A 126 22.82 25.83 0.05
CA THR A 126 24.20 26.09 0.47
C THR A 126 25.17 25.44 -0.53
N VAL A 127 26.42 25.91 -0.57
CA VAL A 127 27.45 25.34 -1.46
C VAL A 127 27.56 23.81 -1.29
N ALA A 128 27.47 23.31 -0.06
CA ALA A 128 27.50 21.87 0.21
C ALA A 128 26.25 21.15 -0.32
N GLN A 129 25.06 21.71 -0.09
CA GLN A 129 23.80 21.16 -0.59
C GLN A 129 23.73 21.16 -2.12
N GLN A 130 24.20 22.23 -2.78
CA GLN A 130 24.25 22.30 -4.24
C GLN A 130 25.20 21.23 -4.81
N LYS A 131 26.37 21.03 -4.20
CA LYS A 131 27.30 19.97 -4.60
C LYS A 131 26.67 18.59 -4.45
N ALA A 132 25.97 18.33 -3.34
CA ALA A 132 25.26 17.08 -3.11
C ALA A 132 24.13 16.87 -4.14
N ALA A 133 23.31 17.90 -4.38
CA ALA A 133 22.21 17.85 -5.35
C ALA A 133 22.72 17.59 -6.77
N THR A 134 23.75 18.31 -7.23
CA THR A 134 24.36 18.09 -8.55
C THR A 134 24.90 16.66 -8.69
N ARG A 135 25.54 16.13 -7.64
CA ARG A 135 26.07 14.76 -7.64
C ARG A 135 24.96 13.70 -7.71
N MET A 136 23.84 13.93 -7.03
CA MET A 136 22.65 13.06 -7.13
C MET A 136 22.10 13.04 -8.55
N VAL A 137 21.95 14.20 -9.18
CA VAL A 137 21.49 14.30 -10.58
C VAL A 137 22.41 13.50 -11.50
N GLN A 138 23.73 13.65 -11.35
CA GLN A 138 24.71 12.90 -12.14
C GLN A 138 24.62 11.38 -11.90
N ALA A 139 24.50 10.94 -10.64
CA ALA A 139 24.37 9.51 -10.33
C ALA A 139 23.16 8.88 -11.02
N ILE A 140 22.02 9.59 -11.00
CA ILE A 140 20.79 9.14 -11.66
C ILE A 140 20.98 9.09 -13.18
N MET A 141 21.52 10.16 -13.78
CA MET A 141 21.75 10.23 -15.23
C MET A 141 22.72 9.14 -15.71
N ASN A 142 23.73 8.83 -14.91
CA ASN A 142 24.74 7.82 -15.20
C ASN A 142 24.32 6.39 -14.83
N GLN A 143 23.14 6.22 -14.21
CA GLN A 143 22.64 4.93 -13.70
C GLN A 143 23.62 4.26 -12.72
N GLU A 144 24.22 5.05 -11.84
CA GLU A 144 25.09 4.52 -10.78
C GLU A 144 24.25 3.74 -9.75
N ASP A 145 24.75 2.57 -9.34
CA ASP A 145 24.04 1.68 -8.40
C ASP A 145 23.95 2.26 -6.98
N GLU A 146 24.93 3.09 -6.58
CA GLU A 146 25.03 3.64 -5.22
C GLU A 146 25.67 5.02 -5.21
N LEU A 147 25.14 5.92 -4.37
CA LEU A 147 25.72 7.23 -4.07
C LEU A 147 25.69 7.48 -2.56
N LEU A 148 26.86 7.65 -1.96
CA LEU A 148 26.99 8.14 -0.59
C LEU A 148 26.98 9.67 -0.59
N THR A 149 26.00 10.23 0.10
CA THR A 149 25.87 11.67 0.32
C THR A 149 25.85 11.94 1.82
N TRP A 150 26.55 12.99 2.25
CA TRP A 150 26.54 13.40 3.65
C TRP A 150 25.56 14.55 3.82
N ALA A 151 24.47 14.31 4.55
CA ALA A 151 23.50 15.32 4.92
C ALA A 151 23.75 15.75 6.36
N VAL A 152 24.11 17.03 6.54
CA VAL A 152 24.07 17.75 7.82
C VAL A 152 23.14 18.93 7.74
#